data_AF-A0A3L8AZE5-F1
#
_entry.id   AF-A0A3L8AZE5-F1
#
_cell.length_a   1.000
_cell.length_b   1.000
_cell.length_c   1.000
_cell.angle_alpha   90.00
_cell.angle_beta   90.00
_cell.angle_gamma   90.00
#
_symmetry.space_group_name_H-M   'P 1'
#
loop_
_entity.id
_entity.type
_entity.pdbx_description
1 polymer ?
#
loop_
_entity_poly.entity_id
_entity_poly.type
_entity_poly.pdbx_seq_one_letter_code
_entity_poly.pdbx_strand_id
1 'polypeptide(L)'
;MLNELFDTVNSVVTGGERYLSATRVGIEIEQSYRAYRNQAGELSPLEQRKLLAQTHHKGARKLTQLFHDNGAIWVKFGQFLSSRSDILPMQYVAELEKLQDDAKPVSFRRIDEVLTREWGSEWRQQFAEFNEQAVAAASVAQVHKAVLKTGEPVAVKVQLPHARKLFRQDSMVFKALGTFGAPLISQFDLKQVMEQIITMTMQELDFLTEESNLRKFSALPHADLIYVPRMYEQLSTSRVLVTEWIDGMRLTDYLNRHPTGAENLLRELLSCYVQQITSFGIYHADPHPGNFLVMQDGRVAVLDYGAIGELTPDETRHYATLLQVLFGRIQSDQPLGELFRKAGFVAKDQGVFEEVAELVLKENLRRHEATDILGIALDKMRDLKVTIPDSFVSLARVVLTFGGLLKTYKIAVD
;
A
#
# COMPACT_ATOMS: atom_id res chain seq x y z
N MET A 1 25.50 -21.54 -18.85
CA MET A 1 25.21 -22.97 -18.58
C MET A 1 25.57 -23.43 -17.16
N LEU A 2 26.83 -23.58 -16.74
CA LEU A 2 27.16 -24.08 -15.38
C LEU A 2 26.68 -23.12 -14.26
N ASN A 3 26.92 -21.82 -14.42
CA ASN A 3 26.42 -20.81 -13.47
C ASN A 3 24.88 -20.75 -13.42
N GLU A 4 24.20 -20.97 -14.54
CA GLU A 4 22.72 -21.00 -14.59
C GLU A 4 22.15 -22.27 -13.93
N LEU A 5 22.84 -23.40 -14.05
CA LEU A 5 22.44 -24.65 -13.41
C LEU A 5 22.63 -24.58 -11.88
N PHE A 6 23.77 -24.07 -11.41
CA PHE A 6 24.02 -23.82 -9.99
C PHE A 6 23.04 -22.80 -9.40
N ASP A 7 22.74 -21.74 -10.15
CA ASP A 7 21.74 -20.75 -9.79
C ASP A 7 20.32 -21.33 -9.69
N THR A 8 20.00 -22.30 -10.53
CA THR A 8 18.69 -22.99 -10.53
C THR A 8 18.59 -23.96 -9.36
N VAL A 9 19.64 -24.74 -9.08
CA VAL A 9 19.67 -25.65 -7.93
C VAL A 9 19.60 -24.87 -6.61
N ASN A 10 20.41 -23.81 -6.48
CA ASN A 10 20.35 -22.94 -5.31
C ASN A 10 18.96 -22.33 -5.14
N SER A 11 18.32 -21.88 -6.24
CA SER A 11 16.97 -21.32 -6.17
C SER A 11 15.90 -22.27 -5.62
N VAL A 12 16.00 -23.55 -5.97
CA VAL A 12 15.07 -24.59 -5.50
C VAL A 12 15.31 -24.89 -4.02
N VAL A 13 16.57 -24.94 -3.59
CA VAL A 13 16.95 -25.15 -2.18
C VAL A 13 16.51 -23.98 -1.31
N THR A 14 16.80 -22.73 -1.71
CA THR A 14 16.39 -21.55 -0.95
C THR A 14 14.87 -21.39 -0.90
N GLY A 15 14.16 -21.72 -1.98
CA GLY A 15 12.70 -21.76 -2.00
C GLY A 15 12.12 -22.78 -1.01
N GLY A 16 12.75 -23.95 -0.89
CA GLY A 16 12.38 -24.98 0.08
C GLY A 16 12.57 -24.53 1.54
N GLU A 17 13.69 -23.89 1.87
CA GLU A 17 13.94 -23.35 3.22
C GLU A 17 12.91 -22.27 3.60
N ARG A 18 12.60 -21.36 2.67
CA ARG A 18 11.58 -20.31 2.86
C ARG A 18 10.18 -20.90 3.08
N TYR A 19 9.80 -21.91 2.29
CA TYR A 19 8.52 -22.62 2.47
C TYR A 19 8.42 -23.32 3.84
N LEU A 20 9.48 -24.00 4.28
CA LEU A 20 9.53 -24.65 5.59
C LEU A 20 9.46 -23.64 6.74
N SER A 21 10.16 -22.52 6.62
CA SER A 21 10.10 -21.42 7.58
C SER A 21 8.68 -20.86 7.72
N ALA A 22 8.02 -20.57 6.58
CA ALA A 22 6.66 -20.06 6.56
C ALA A 22 5.64 -21.06 7.13
N THR A 23 5.78 -22.35 6.82
CA THR A 23 4.91 -23.41 7.34
C THR A 23 5.07 -23.53 8.86
N ARG A 24 6.30 -23.48 9.38
CA ARG A 24 6.58 -23.51 10.82
C ARG A 24 5.93 -22.33 11.55
N VAL A 25 6.12 -21.11 11.03
CA VAL A 25 5.50 -19.91 11.61
C VAL A 25 3.98 -20.00 11.56
N GLY A 26 3.39 -20.50 10.47
CA GLY A 26 1.95 -20.74 10.36
C GLY A 26 1.43 -21.69 11.45
N ILE A 27 2.14 -22.80 11.71
CA ILE A 27 1.80 -23.75 12.77
C ILE A 27 1.86 -23.08 14.15
N GLU A 28 2.90 -22.29 14.44
CA GLU A 28 3.04 -21.58 15.73
C GLU A 28 1.93 -20.54 15.97
N ILE A 29 1.50 -19.85 14.90
CA ILE A 29 0.37 -18.92 14.94
C ILE A 29 -0.91 -19.70 15.25
N GLU A 30 -1.19 -20.78 14.54
CA GLU A 30 -2.39 -21.59 14.75
C GLU A 30 -2.43 -22.25 16.13
N GLN A 31 -1.29 -22.69 16.66
CA GLN A 31 -1.17 -23.16 18.05
C GLN A 31 -1.56 -22.07 19.06
N SER A 32 -1.19 -20.81 18.80
CA SER A 32 -1.56 -19.68 19.65
C SER A 32 -3.07 -19.44 19.62
N TYR A 33 -3.72 -19.51 18.45
CA TYR A 33 -5.18 -19.41 18.33
C TYR A 33 -5.92 -20.60 18.93
N ARG A 34 -5.38 -21.82 18.81
CA ARG A 34 -5.94 -23.00 19.46
C ARG A 34 -5.93 -22.86 20.98
N ALA A 35 -4.82 -22.36 21.55
CA ALA A 35 -4.74 -22.08 22.99
C ALA A 35 -5.78 -21.02 23.42
N TYR A 36 -5.95 -19.96 22.64
CA TYR A 36 -7.03 -18.98 22.85
C TYR A 36 -8.41 -19.64 22.85
N ARG A 37 -8.75 -20.44 21.83
CA ARG A 37 -10.07 -21.10 21.72
C ARG A 37 -10.37 -22.01 22.91
N ASN A 38 -9.35 -22.69 23.45
CA ASN A 38 -9.49 -23.54 24.62
C ASN A 38 -9.75 -22.75 25.92
N GLN A 39 -9.20 -21.53 26.03
CA GLN A 39 -9.36 -20.67 27.22
C GLN A 39 -10.59 -19.77 27.14
N ALA A 40 -11.01 -19.40 25.94
CA ALA A 40 -12.06 -18.40 25.72
C ALA A 40 -13.41 -18.80 26.32
N GLY A 41 -13.74 -20.09 26.35
CA GLY A 41 -15.04 -20.59 26.84
C GLY A 41 -15.33 -20.32 28.31
N GLU A 42 -14.29 -20.06 29.12
CA GLU A 42 -14.41 -19.85 30.58
C GLU A 42 -14.32 -18.36 30.98
N LEU A 43 -14.07 -17.48 30.01
CA LEU A 43 -13.78 -16.07 30.24
C LEU A 43 -15.01 -15.17 30.01
N SER A 44 -15.06 -14.03 30.70
CA SER A 44 -16.06 -12.99 30.41
C SER A 44 -15.86 -12.41 29.00
N PRO A 45 -16.89 -11.81 28.37
CA PRO A 45 -16.76 -11.21 27.04
C PRO A 45 -15.65 -10.17 26.89
N LEU A 46 -15.38 -9.40 27.96
CA LEU A 46 -14.30 -8.41 27.97
C LEU A 46 -12.91 -9.07 28.00
N GLU A 47 -12.76 -10.13 28.80
CA GLU A 47 -11.52 -10.88 28.91
C GLU A 47 -11.23 -11.68 27.63
N GLN A 48 -12.26 -12.24 26.99
CA GLN A 48 -12.15 -12.88 25.69
C GLN A 48 -11.60 -11.91 24.63
N ARG A 49 -12.14 -10.68 24.57
CA ARG A 49 -11.65 -9.64 23.63
C ARG A 49 -10.19 -9.29 23.90
N LYS A 50 -9.81 -9.14 25.17
CA LYS A 50 -8.43 -8.82 25.56
C LYS A 50 -7.46 -9.94 25.20
N LEU A 51 -7.82 -11.19 25.49
CA LEU A 51 -6.99 -12.36 25.18
C LEU A 51 -6.86 -12.57 23.66
N LEU A 52 -7.93 -12.33 22.91
CA LEU A 52 -7.91 -12.38 21.45
C LEU A 52 -6.96 -11.33 20.86
N ALA A 53 -7.04 -10.08 21.33
CA ALA A 53 -6.14 -9.01 20.90
C ALA A 53 -4.66 -9.34 21.20
N GLN A 54 -4.37 -9.91 22.37
CA GLN A 54 -3.01 -10.39 22.71
C GLN A 54 -2.55 -11.52 21.79
N THR A 55 -3.45 -12.44 21.45
CA THR A 55 -3.18 -13.54 20.51
C THR A 55 -2.88 -12.99 19.12
N HIS A 56 -3.63 -11.99 18.66
CA HIS A 56 -3.36 -11.29 17.40
C HIS A 56 -1.97 -10.64 17.41
N HIS A 57 -1.61 -9.88 18.44
CA HIS A 57 -0.29 -9.25 18.54
C HIS A 57 0.87 -10.27 18.50
N LYS A 58 0.72 -11.41 19.18
CA LYS A 58 1.76 -12.45 19.18
C LYS A 58 1.96 -13.04 17.79
N GLY A 59 0.87 -13.33 17.08
CA GLY A 59 0.94 -13.84 15.71
C GLY A 59 1.46 -12.81 14.71
N ALA A 60 1.03 -11.55 14.85
CA ALA A 60 1.49 -10.42 14.05
C ALA A 60 3.01 -10.24 14.09
N ARG A 61 3.62 -10.31 15.28
CA ARG A 61 5.08 -10.22 15.45
C ARG A 61 5.83 -11.35 14.74
N LYS A 62 5.34 -12.58 14.87
CA LYS A 62 5.95 -13.75 14.21
C LYS A 62 5.88 -13.64 12.70
N LEU A 63 4.74 -13.20 12.16
CA LEU A 63 4.56 -13.01 10.72
C LEU A 63 5.46 -11.89 10.19
N THR A 64 5.52 -10.77 10.90
CA THR A 64 6.36 -9.62 10.52
C THR A 64 7.84 -10.00 10.52
N GLN A 65 8.30 -10.73 11.53
CA GLN A 65 9.68 -11.22 11.58
C GLN A 65 10.00 -12.16 10.42
N LEU A 66 9.11 -13.11 10.10
CA LEU A 66 9.25 -14.00 8.94
C LEU A 66 9.43 -13.19 7.64
N PHE A 67 8.62 -12.16 7.46
CA PHE A 67 8.66 -11.33 6.26
C PHE A 67 9.94 -10.51 6.16
N HIS A 68 10.37 -9.93 7.28
CA HIS A 68 11.64 -9.23 7.40
C HIS A 68 12.83 -10.15 7.07
N ASP A 69 12.88 -11.34 7.67
CA ASP A 69 13.99 -12.28 7.52
C ASP A 69 14.09 -12.85 6.10
N ASN A 70 12.96 -13.09 5.44
CA ASN A 70 12.94 -13.55 4.05
C ASN A 70 13.24 -12.43 3.04
N GLY A 71 12.93 -11.18 3.38
CA GLY A 71 13.18 -10.01 2.54
C GLY A 71 12.38 -10.00 1.23
N ALA A 72 12.75 -9.08 0.33
CA ALA A 72 12.22 -8.99 -1.04
C ALA A 72 10.67 -8.97 -1.09
N ILE A 73 10.06 -9.90 -1.84
CA ILE A 73 8.60 -9.98 -1.99
C ILE A 73 7.88 -10.29 -0.67
N TRP A 74 8.54 -10.88 0.33
CA TRP A 74 7.89 -11.12 1.63
C TRP A 74 7.63 -9.82 2.38
N VAL A 75 8.59 -8.88 2.30
CA VAL A 75 8.40 -7.52 2.80
C VAL A 75 7.28 -6.84 2.01
N LYS A 76 7.26 -6.94 0.67
CA LYS A 76 6.15 -6.42 -0.16
C LYS A 76 4.79 -7.03 0.19
N PHE A 77 4.75 -8.33 0.46
CA PHE A 77 3.53 -9.01 0.91
C PHE A 77 3.09 -8.48 2.27
N GLY A 78 4.03 -8.25 3.18
CA GLY A 78 3.77 -7.58 4.45
C GLY A 78 3.21 -6.16 4.29
N GLN A 79 3.80 -5.36 3.40
CA GLN A 79 3.34 -4.01 3.06
C GLN A 79 1.93 -4.03 2.43
N PHE A 80 1.65 -4.99 1.55
CA PHE A 80 0.31 -5.18 1.01
C PHE A 80 -0.68 -5.57 2.11
N LEU A 81 -0.34 -6.53 2.95
CA LEU A 81 -1.20 -6.99 4.05
C LEU A 81 -1.41 -5.92 5.13
N SER A 82 -0.40 -5.09 5.41
CA SER A 82 -0.53 -3.93 6.29
C SER A 82 -1.49 -2.89 5.72
N SER A 83 -1.73 -2.94 4.42
CA SER A 83 -2.65 -2.02 3.75
C SER A 83 -4.10 -2.57 3.66
N ARG A 84 -4.35 -3.80 4.12
CA ARG A 84 -5.63 -4.53 4.00
C ARG A 84 -6.26 -4.81 5.37
N SER A 85 -6.78 -3.77 6.03
CA SER A 85 -7.52 -3.88 7.30
C SER A 85 -8.85 -4.64 7.19
N ASP A 86 -9.32 -4.86 5.97
CA ASP A 86 -10.43 -5.75 5.64
C ASP A 86 -10.05 -7.23 5.73
N ILE A 87 -8.77 -7.57 5.48
CA ILE A 87 -8.26 -8.95 5.54
C ILE A 87 -7.73 -9.28 6.94
N LEU A 88 -6.99 -8.36 7.57
CA LEU A 88 -6.27 -8.66 8.81
C LEU A 88 -6.78 -7.85 10.01
N PRO A 89 -6.78 -8.44 11.22
CA PRO A 89 -7.02 -7.67 12.45
C PRO A 89 -6.03 -6.50 12.57
N MET A 90 -6.47 -5.38 13.15
CA MET A 90 -5.67 -4.15 13.28
C MET A 90 -4.29 -4.38 13.95
N GLN A 91 -4.17 -5.38 14.81
CA GLN A 91 -2.89 -5.74 15.44
C GLN A 91 -1.87 -6.30 14.45
N TYR A 92 -2.31 -7.00 13.40
CA TYR A 92 -1.45 -7.45 12.30
C TYR A 92 -1.08 -6.30 11.39
N VAL A 93 -2.05 -5.48 11.02
CA VAL A 93 -1.87 -4.26 10.23
C VAL A 93 -0.76 -3.39 10.82
N ALA A 94 -0.91 -3.00 12.10
CA ALA A 94 0.03 -2.12 12.79
C ALA A 94 1.44 -2.71 12.96
N GLU A 95 1.57 -4.04 13.05
CA GLU A 95 2.89 -4.66 13.16
C GLU A 95 3.58 -4.77 11.80
N LEU A 96 2.83 -5.09 10.75
CA LEU A 96 3.33 -5.21 9.37
C LEU A 96 3.70 -3.85 8.76
N GLU A 97 3.10 -2.74 9.21
CA GLU A 97 3.49 -1.38 8.82
C GLU A 97 4.98 -1.09 9.08
N LYS A 98 5.59 -1.77 10.06
CA LYS A 98 7.04 -1.64 10.35
C LYS A 98 7.94 -2.13 9.22
N LEU A 99 7.40 -2.89 8.25
CA LEU A 99 8.12 -3.35 7.07
C LEU A 99 8.25 -2.25 5.99
N GLN A 100 7.70 -1.06 6.22
CA GLN A 100 7.82 0.09 5.33
C GLN A 100 9.15 0.87 5.51
N ASP A 101 10.01 0.48 6.45
CA ASP A 101 11.30 1.14 6.70
C ASP A 101 12.30 0.99 5.53
N ASP A 102 13.14 2.01 5.33
CA ASP A 102 14.10 2.11 4.21
C ASP A 102 15.02 0.88 4.13
N ALA A 103 15.04 0.23 2.95
CA ALA A 103 15.88 -0.93 2.71
C ALA A 103 17.36 -0.51 2.62
N LYS A 104 18.28 -1.43 2.91
CA LYS A 104 19.72 -1.15 2.69
C LYS A 104 20.02 -1.14 1.18
N PRO A 105 20.67 -0.10 0.64
CA PRO A 105 21.08 -0.06 -0.77
C PRO A 105 22.03 -1.20 -1.12
N VAL A 106 22.02 -1.64 -2.38
CA VAL A 106 23.06 -2.54 -2.91
C VAL A 106 24.25 -1.72 -3.42
N SER A 107 25.38 -2.40 -3.61
CA SER A 107 26.59 -1.74 -4.14
C SER A 107 26.34 -1.13 -5.52
N PHE A 108 26.96 0.02 -5.77
CA PHE A 108 26.80 0.71 -7.05
C PHE A 108 27.26 -0.14 -8.24
N ARG A 109 28.28 -0.98 -8.09
CA ARG A 109 28.72 -1.94 -9.13
C ARG A 109 27.55 -2.77 -9.69
N ARG A 110 26.63 -3.21 -8.82
CA ARG A 110 25.46 -3.99 -9.19
C ARG A 110 24.42 -3.14 -9.95
N ILE A 111 24.32 -1.86 -9.62
CA ILE A 111 23.48 -0.89 -10.33
C ILE A 111 24.06 -0.55 -11.70
N ASP A 112 25.37 -0.33 -11.79
CA ASP A 112 26.09 -0.07 -13.03
C ASP A 112 25.91 -1.20 -14.05
N GLU A 113 25.84 -2.47 -13.60
CA GLU A 113 25.50 -3.60 -14.45
C GLU A 113 24.08 -3.53 -15.04
N VAL A 114 23.11 -2.97 -14.31
CA VAL A 114 21.74 -2.76 -14.80
C VAL A 114 21.72 -1.58 -15.77
N LEU A 115 22.30 -0.44 -15.39
CA LEU A 115 22.39 0.74 -16.25
C LEU A 115 23.09 0.45 -17.57
N THR A 116 24.19 -0.31 -17.54
CA THR A 116 24.93 -0.73 -18.74
C THR A 116 24.08 -1.59 -19.68
N ARG A 117 23.18 -2.43 -19.15
CA ARG A 117 22.30 -3.27 -19.97
C ARG A 117 21.17 -2.47 -20.61
N GLU A 118 20.63 -1.50 -19.87
CA GLU A 118 19.46 -0.73 -20.31
C GLU A 118 19.84 0.45 -21.22
N TRP A 119 21.00 1.08 -20.98
CA TRP A 119 21.45 2.28 -21.68
C TRP A 119 22.76 2.09 -22.48
N GLY A 120 23.42 0.93 -22.38
CA GLY A 120 24.71 0.65 -23.02
C GLY A 120 25.93 1.02 -22.16
N SER A 121 27.14 0.63 -22.61
CA SER A 121 28.39 0.83 -21.85
C SER A 121 28.76 2.29 -21.62
N GLU A 122 28.31 3.18 -22.50
CA GLU A 122 28.60 4.61 -22.47
C GLU A 122 27.48 5.43 -21.79
N TRP A 123 26.60 4.79 -21.00
CA TRP A 123 25.43 5.45 -20.39
C TRP A 123 25.79 6.72 -19.59
N ARG A 124 26.98 6.76 -18.98
CA ARG A 124 27.50 7.92 -18.25
C ARG A 124 27.60 9.17 -19.12
N GLN A 125 27.73 9.03 -20.43
CA GLN A 125 27.75 10.16 -21.36
C GLN A 125 26.40 10.91 -21.42
N GLN A 126 25.33 10.42 -20.82
CA GLN A 126 24.05 11.13 -20.76
C GLN A 126 24.02 12.16 -19.60
N PHE A 127 24.93 12.03 -18.63
CA PHE A 127 24.95 12.80 -17.40
C PHE A 127 26.18 13.70 -17.31
N ALA A 128 26.01 14.89 -16.75
CA ALA A 128 27.11 15.74 -16.30
C ALA A 128 27.67 15.23 -14.96
N GLU A 129 26.80 14.75 -14.08
CA GLU A 129 27.15 14.16 -12.79
C GLU A 129 26.21 12.99 -12.48
N PHE A 130 26.72 11.92 -11.88
CA PHE A 130 25.90 10.82 -11.39
C PHE A 130 26.41 10.39 -10.01
N ASN A 131 25.57 10.51 -8.98
CA ASN A 131 25.95 10.12 -7.62
C ASN A 131 25.82 8.60 -7.45
N GLU A 132 26.94 7.93 -7.23
CA GLU A 132 26.99 6.48 -7.00
C GLU A 132 26.41 6.06 -5.63
N GLN A 133 26.29 7.00 -4.68
CA GLN A 133 25.60 6.77 -3.44
C GLN A 133 24.08 6.89 -3.66
N ALA A 134 23.35 5.83 -3.31
CA ALA A 134 21.90 5.86 -3.35
C ALA A 134 21.36 6.84 -2.31
N VAL A 135 20.38 7.64 -2.71
CA VAL A 135 19.68 8.58 -1.81
C VAL A 135 18.53 7.89 -1.08
N ALA A 136 17.92 6.89 -1.72
CA ALA A 136 16.88 6.06 -1.15
C ALA A 136 16.96 4.64 -1.71
N ALA A 137 16.49 3.66 -0.95
CA ALA A 137 16.35 2.29 -1.40
C ALA A 137 15.03 1.69 -0.90
N ALA A 138 14.31 1.07 -1.82
CA ALA A 138 13.10 0.32 -1.59
C ALA A 138 13.38 -1.18 -1.80
N SER A 139 12.37 -2.02 -1.59
CA SER A 139 12.54 -3.48 -1.65
C SER A 139 12.84 -4.04 -3.05
N VAL A 140 12.55 -3.31 -4.13
CA VAL A 140 12.82 -3.73 -5.52
C VAL A 140 13.68 -2.74 -6.32
N ALA A 141 13.99 -1.57 -5.78
CA ALA A 141 14.67 -0.49 -6.50
C ALA A 141 15.52 0.38 -5.57
N GLN A 142 16.48 1.12 -6.11
CA GLN A 142 17.12 2.22 -5.42
C GLN A 142 17.23 3.46 -6.29
N VAL A 143 17.27 4.63 -5.66
CA VAL A 143 17.23 5.93 -6.33
C VAL A 143 18.57 6.63 -6.19
N HIS A 144 19.10 7.11 -7.30
CA HIS A 144 20.32 7.91 -7.39
C HIS A 144 20.00 9.33 -7.84
N LYS A 145 20.70 10.32 -7.29
CA LYS A 145 20.66 11.69 -7.80
C LYS A 145 21.67 11.82 -8.95
N ALA A 146 21.25 12.43 -10.04
CA ALA A 146 22.13 12.74 -11.17
C ALA A 146 21.79 14.12 -11.75
N VAL A 147 22.65 14.60 -12.63
CA VAL A 147 22.47 15.85 -13.39
C VAL A 147 22.65 15.52 -14.87
N LEU A 148 21.67 15.83 -15.70
CA LEU A 148 21.75 15.63 -17.15
C LEU A 148 22.79 16.56 -17.76
N LYS A 149 23.31 16.23 -18.95
CA LYS A 149 24.20 17.14 -19.71
C LYS A 149 23.58 18.51 -20.01
N THR A 150 22.25 18.56 -20.05
CA THR A 150 21.46 19.78 -20.24
C THR A 150 21.37 20.64 -18.96
N GLY A 151 21.78 20.10 -17.81
CA GLY A 151 21.88 20.80 -16.53
C GLY A 151 20.74 20.49 -15.55
N GLU A 152 19.66 19.84 -15.99
CA GLU A 152 18.55 19.49 -15.10
C GLU A 152 18.94 18.38 -14.11
N PRO A 153 18.64 18.56 -12.80
CA PRO A 153 18.81 17.50 -11.81
C PRO A 153 17.67 16.47 -11.93
N VAL A 154 18.03 15.20 -11.85
CA VAL A 154 17.10 14.07 -12.01
C VAL A 154 17.27 13.02 -10.91
N ALA A 155 16.17 12.36 -10.59
CA ALA A 155 16.13 11.13 -9.80
C ALA A 155 16.15 9.93 -10.76
N VAL A 156 17.16 9.08 -10.63
CA VAL A 156 17.32 7.85 -11.42
C VAL A 156 17.00 6.66 -10.54
N LYS A 157 15.79 6.11 -10.69
CA LYS A 157 15.34 4.91 -10.00
C LYS A 157 15.74 3.68 -10.79
N VAL A 158 16.56 2.82 -10.20
CA VAL A 158 17.10 1.61 -10.84
C VAL A 158 16.59 0.38 -10.12
N GLN A 159 16.05 -0.58 -10.86
CA GLN A 159 15.62 -1.85 -10.31
C GLN A 159 16.81 -2.64 -9.76
N LEU A 160 16.66 -3.21 -8.57
CA LEU A 160 17.69 -4.04 -7.95
C LEU A 160 17.99 -5.27 -8.82
N PRO A 161 19.27 -5.64 -8.99
CA PRO A 161 19.62 -6.82 -9.75
C PRO A 161 19.05 -8.08 -9.09
N HIS A 162 18.58 -9.00 -9.93
CA HIS A 162 17.89 -10.23 -9.53
C HIS A 162 16.52 -10.05 -8.87
N ALA A 163 15.97 -8.83 -8.71
CA ALA A 163 14.63 -8.62 -8.16
C ALA A 163 13.57 -9.48 -8.88
N ARG A 164 13.57 -9.50 -10.22
CA ARG A 164 12.69 -10.37 -11.03
C ARG A 164 12.94 -11.87 -10.83
N LYS A 165 14.19 -12.29 -10.58
CA LYS A 165 14.54 -13.70 -10.38
C LYS A 165 14.10 -14.19 -9.00
N LEU A 166 14.38 -13.40 -7.96
CA LEU A 166 13.92 -13.65 -6.59
C LEU A 166 12.40 -13.68 -6.53
N PHE A 167 11.75 -12.69 -7.15
CA PHE A 167 10.31 -12.66 -7.30
C PHE A 167 9.74 -13.95 -7.91
N ARG A 168 10.33 -14.43 -9.01
CA ARG A 168 9.88 -15.68 -9.64
C ARG A 168 9.98 -16.87 -8.69
N GLN A 169 11.07 -16.99 -7.94
CA GLN A 169 11.27 -18.08 -6.97
C GLN A 169 10.25 -18.01 -5.84
N ASP A 170 10.11 -16.85 -5.22
CA ASP A 170 9.19 -16.65 -4.11
C ASP A 170 7.73 -16.77 -4.55
N SER A 171 7.38 -16.36 -5.77
CA SER A 171 6.02 -16.56 -6.31
C SER A 171 5.63 -18.04 -6.38
N MET A 172 6.59 -18.96 -6.57
CA MET A 172 6.33 -20.40 -6.49
C MET A 172 6.04 -20.83 -5.05
N VAL A 173 6.77 -20.27 -4.08
CA VAL A 173 6.53 -20.52 -2.65
C VAL A 173 5.15 -20.01 -2.24
N PHE A 174 4.77 -18.80 -2.64
CA PHE A 174 3.44 -18.24 -2.36
C PHE A 174 2.31 -19.04 -3.01
N LYS A 175 2.49 -19.52 -4.25
CA LYS A 175 1.52 -20.42 -4.90
C LYS A 175 1.38 -21.75 -4.16
N ALA A 176 2.50 -22.31 -3.70
CA ALA A 176 2.48 -23.53 -2.88
C ALA A 176 1.77 -23.29 -1.54
N LEU A 177 2.06 -22.18 -0.85
CA LEU A 177 1.37 -21.80 0.39
C LEU A 177 -0.12 -21.57 0.17
N GLY A 178 -0.53 -20.91 -0.92
CA GLY A 178 -1.94 -20.73 -1.27
C GLY A 178 -2.65 -22.07 -1.54
N THR A 179 -1.99 -22.99 -2.24
CA THR A 179 -2.58 -24.29 -2.62
C THR A 179 -2.65 -25.26 -1.45
N PHE A 180 -1.56 -25.39 -0.68
CA PHE A 180 -1.43 -26.40 0.38
C PHE A 180 -1.75 -25.85 1.78
N GLY A 181 -1.72 -24.53 1.97
CA GLY A 181 -2.03 -23.86 3.23
C GLY A 181 -3.50 -23.46 3.39
N ALA A 182 -4.29 -23.42 2.30
CA ALA A 182 -5.71 -23.09 2.34
C ALA A 182 -6.55 -23.86 3.40
N PRO A 183 -6.30 -25.15 3.69
CA PRO A 183 -7.05 -25.88 4.71
C PRO A 183 -6.84 -25.40 6.16
N LEU A 184 -5.76 -24.64 6.43
CA LEU A 184 -5.40 -24.17 7.77
C LEU A 184 -6.04 -22.82 8.13
N ILE A 185 -6.48 -22.03 7.14
CA ILE A 185 -7.06 -20.69 7.33
C ILE A 185 -8.37 -20.62 6.54
N SER A 186 -9.43 -21.24 7.07
CA SER A 186 -10.73 -21.38 6.41
C SER A 186 -11.55 -20.09 6.25
N GLN A 187 -11.04 -18.95 6.75
CA GLN A 187 -11.76 -17.68 6.77
C GLN A 187 -11.49 -16.81 5.53
N PHE A 188 -10.47 -17.13 4.73
CA PHE A 188 -10.08 -16.35 3.55
C PHE A 188 -9.78 -17.26 2.36
N ASP A 189 -10.03 -16.79 1.14
CA ASP A 189 -9.49 -17.43 -0.06
C ASP A 189 -7.99 -17.10 -0.16
N LEU A 190 -7.18 -17.86 0.58
CA LEU A 190 -5.74 -17.68 0.65
C LEU A 190 -5.11 -17.77 -0.75
N LYS A 191 -5.68 -18.57 -1.66
CA LYS A 191 -5.20 -18.67 -3.03
C LYS A 191 -5.40 -17.36 -3.78
N GLN A 192 -6.60 -16.79 -3.73
CA GLN A 192 -6.90 -15.51 -4.37
C GLN A 192 -6.00 -14.38 -3.84
N VAL A 193 -5.80 -14.31 -2.52
CA VAL A 193 -4.90 -13.31 -1.91
C VAL A 193 -3.48 -13.47 -2.46
N MET A 194 -2.93 -14.69 -2.47
CA MET A 194 -1.58 -14.93 -2.99
C MET A 194 -1.44 -14.58 -4.47
N GLU A 195 -2.44 -14.88 -5.30
CA GLU A 195 -2.46 -14.52 -6.72
C GLU A 195 -2.50 -13.00 -6.94
N GLN A 196 -3.28 -12.28 -6.12
CA GLN A 196 -3.36 -10.82 -6.19
C GLN A 196 -2.00 -10.17 -5.90
N ILE A 197 -1.28 -10.58 -4.85
CA ILE A 197 0.04 -10.03 -4.54
C ILE A 197 1.09 -10.34 -5.60
N ILE A 198 1.08 -11.57 -6.13
CA ILE A 198 1.98 -11.93 -7.23
C ILE A 198 1.74 -10.99 -8.41
N THR A 199 0.48 -10.71 -8.74
CA THR A 199 0.12 -9.80 -9.83
C THR A 199 0.57 -8.36 -9.55
N MET A 200 0.28 -7.84 -8.36
CA MET A 200 0.66 -6.46 -7.99
C MET A 200 2.18 -6.27 -7.93
N THR A 201 2.90 -7.20 -7.32
CA THR A 201 4.37 -7.09 -7.26
C THR A 201 5.01 -7.28 -8.65
N MET A 202 4.41 -8.05 -9.55
CA MET A 202 4.85 -8.12 -10.94
C MET A 202 4.74 -6.76 -11.65
N GLN A 203 3.65 -6.01 -11.40
CA GLN A 203 3.46 -4.68 -11.96
C GLN A 203 4.53 -3.70 -11.45
N GLU A 204 4.89 -3.76 -10.16
CA GLU A 204 5.98 -2.94 -9.60
C GLU A 204 7.38 -3.28 -10.15
N LEU A 205 7.58 -4.49 -10.68
CA LEU A 205 8.84 -4.91 -11.30
C LEU A 205 8.98 -4.48 -12.76
N ASP A 206 7.98 -3.79 -13.30
CA ASP A 206 8.02 -3.18 -14.63
C ASP A 206 7.76 -1.68 -14.53
N PHE A 207 8.83 -0.89 -14.60
CA PHE A 207 8.75 0.56 -14.51
C PHE A 207 8.02 1.21 -15.70
N LEU A 208 7.73 0.48 -16.79
CA LEU A 208 6.84 1.00 -17.84
C LEU A 208 5.39 1.14 -17.35
N THR A 209 4.97 0.30 -16.40
CA THR A 209 3.66 0.44 -15.76
C THR A 209 3.61 1.74 -14.97
N GLU A 210 4.65 1.99 -14.19
CA GLU A 210 4.78 3.21 -13.40
C GLU A 210 4.91 4.47 -14.28
N GLU A 211 5.66 4.40 -15.37
CA GLU A 211 5.75 5.45 -16.39
C GLU A 211 4.37 5.80 -16.95
N SER A 212 3.60 4.78 -17.35
CA SER A 212 2.23 4.95 -17.85
C SER A 212 1.33 5.58 -16.79
N ASN A 213 1.45 5.14 -15.54
CA ASN A 213 0.69 5.67 -14.40
C ASN A 213 1.03 7.15 -14.12
N LEU A 214 2.31 7.50 -14.12
CA LEU A 214 2.77 8.89 -13.99
C LEU A 214 2.22 9.75 -15.12
N ARG A 215 2.23 9.27 -16.37
CA ARG A 215 1.66 10.00 -17.51
C ARG A 215 0.16 10.24 -17.36
N LYS A 216 -0.60 9.23 -16.94
CA LYS A 216 -2.04 9.38 -16.70
C LYS A 216 -2.30 10.38 -15.57
N PHE A 217 -1.56 10.25 -14.48
CA PHE A 217 -1.73 11.10 -13.31
C PHE A 217 -1.34 12.55 -13.59
N SER A 218 -0.26 12.81 -14.33
CA SER A 218 0.20 14.16 -14.66
C SER A 218 -0.76 14.92 -15.59
N ALA A 219 -1.60 14.21 -16.34
CA ALA A 219 -2.61 14.81 -17.22
C ALA A 219 -3.87 15.28 -16.48
N LEU A 220 -4.03 14.93 -15.20
CA LEU A 220 -5.20 15.31 -14.42
C LEU A 220 -5.10 16.78 -13.98
N PRO A 221 -6.25 17.50 -13.90
CA PRO A 221 -6.28 18.90 -13.47
C PRO A 221 -6.20 18.98 -11.94
N HIS A 222 -5.02 18.66 -11.39
CA HIS A 222 -4.77 18.72 -9.95
C HIS A 222 -4.87 20.14 -9.41
N ALA A 223 -5.16 20.25 -8.10
CA ALA A 223 -5.03 21.51 -7.38
C ALA A 223 -3.55 21.98 -7.34
N ASP A 224 -3.35 23.28 -7.22
CA ASP A 224 -2.01 23.92 -7.19
C ASP A 224 -1.09 23.34 -6.10
N LEU A 225 -1.67 22.77 -5.03
CA LEU A 225 -0.94 22.07 -3.98
C LEU A 225 -0.14 20.88 -4.52
N ILE A 226 -0.67 20.12 -5.47
CA ILE A 226 -0.05 18.86 -5.92
C ILE A 226 0.97 19.15 -7.01
N TYR A 227 2.22 18.71 -6.78
CA TYR A 227 3.27 18.72 -7.78
C TYR A 227 3.52 17.31 -8.30
N VAL A 228 3.57 17.19 -9.63
CA VAL A 228 3.88 15.95 -10.33
C VAL A 228 5.24 16.13 -11.02
N PRO A 229 6.29 15.38 -10.63
CA PRO A 229 7.61 15.51 -11.21
C PRO A 229 7.60 15.28 -12.72
N ARG A 230 8.39 16.05 -13.47
CA ARG A 230 8.55 15.82 -14.91
C ARG A 230 9.17 14.45 -15.17
N MET A 231 8.60 13.70 -16.10
CA MET A 231 9.12 12.41 -16.57
C MET A 231 10.10 12.59 -17.73
N TYR A 232 11.18 11.82 -17.74
CA TYR A 232 12.14 11.75 -18.84
C TYR A 232 11.97 10.42 -19.59
N GLU A 233 10.98 10.38 -20.48
CA GLU A 233 10.57 9.15 -21.18
C GLU A 233 11.71 8.49 -21.96
N GLN A 234 12.53 9.29 -22.64
CA GLN A 234 13.63 8.81 -23.48
C GLN A 234 14.75 8.12 -22.68
N LEU A 235 14.81 8.39 -21.38
CA LEU A 235 15.76 7.76 -20.46
C LEU A 235 15.11 6.62 -19.66
N SER A 236 13.80 6.45 -19.75
CA SER A 236 13.08 5.44 -18.96
C SER A 236 12.93 4.14 -19.74
N THR A 237 13.01 3.01 -19.03
CA THR A 237 12.92 1.64 -19.54
C THR A 237 12.15 0.77 -18.54
N SER A 238 11.99 -0.53 -18.83
CA SER A 238 11.35 -1.48 -17.89
C SER A 238 12.10 -1.69 -16.57
N ARG A 239 13.34 -1.16 -16.43
CA ARG A 239 14.19 -1.32 -15.23
C ARG A 239 14.81 -0.02 -14.73
N VAL A 240 14.68 1.08 -15.47
CA VAL A 240 15.15 2.40 -15.06
C VAL A 240 14.03 3.41 -15.26
N LEU A 241 13.70 4.17 -14.23
CA LEU A 241 12.73 5.27 -14.32
C LEU A 241 13.47 6.57 -13.99
N VAL A 242 13.34 7.58 -14.86
CA VAL A 242 13.99 8.88 -14.66
C VAL A 242 12.95 9.97 -14.56
N THR A 243 12.96 10.66 -13.41
CA THR A 243 12.08 11.79 -13.11
C THR A 243 12.89 13.00 -12.68
N GLU A 244 12.25 14.16 -12.68
CA GLU A 244 12.79 15.39 -12.09
C GLU A 244 13.22 15.15 -10.64
N TRP A 245 14.39 15.67 -10.28
CA TRP A 245 14.81 15.68 -8.89
C TRP A 245 14.00 16.72 -8.10
N ILE A 246 13.32 16.28 -7.06
CA ILE A 246 12.56 17.18 -6.17
C ILE A 246 13.35 17.41 -4.89
N ASP A 247 13.69 18.66 -4.62
CA ASP A 247 14.19 19.09 -3.32
C ASP A 247 13.00 19.42 -2.40
N GLY A 248 12.85 18.64 -1.33
CA GLY A 248 11.76 18.81 -0.36
C GLY A 248 11.98 18.03 0.92
N MET A 249 11.10 18.25 1.88
CA MET A 249 11.08 17.56 3.17
C MET A 249 10.03 16.45 3.16
N ARG A 250 10.33 15.26 3.71
CA ARG A 250 9.31 14.21 3.86
C ARG A 250 8.09 14.75 4.61
N LEU A 251 6.89 14.36 4.18
CA LEU A 251 5.64 14.87 4.77
C LEU A 251 5.63 14.76 6.29
N THR A 252 5.98 13.61 6.86
CA THR A 252 6.05 13.43 8.32
C THR A 252 7.03 14.36 9.01
N ASP A 253 8.20 14.60 8.42
CA ASP A 253 9.21 15.50 8.98
C ASP A 253 8.72 16.95 8.95
N TYR A 254 8.04 17.33 7.86
CA TYR A 254 7.44 18.65 7.73
C TYR A 254 6.34 18.88 8.78
N LEU A 255 5.41 17.92 8.92
CA LEU A 255 4.32 18.01 9.90
C LEU A 255 4.86 18.12 11.34
N ASN A 256 5.92 17.36 11.68
CA ASN A 256 6.58 17.43 12.98
C ASN A 256 7.25 18.79 13.25
N ARG A 257 7.84 19.42 12.23
CA ARG A 257 8.52 20.72 12.37
C ARG A 257 7.58 21.91 12.27
N HIS A 258 6.43 21.76 11.62
CA HIS A 258 5.48 22.83 11.32
C HIS A 258 4.05 22.49 11.81
N PRO A 259 3.83 22.28 13.12
CA PRO A 259 2.55 21.84 13.65
C PRO A 259 1.39 22.81 13.37
N THR A 260 1.68 24.12 13.23
CA THR A 260 0.67 25.14 12.91
C THR A 260 0.23 25.12 11.45
N GLY A 261 1.07 24.63 10.53
CA GLY A 261 0.74 24.46 9.11
C GLY A 261 0.26 23.05 8.75
N ALA A 262 0.46 22.09 9.65
CA ALA A 262 0.13 20.69 9.45
C ALA A 262 -1.36 20.46 9.19
N GLU A 263 -2.23 21.21 9.88
CA GLU A 263 -3.68 21.12 9.72
C GLU A 263 -4.13 21.47 8.31
N ASN A 264 -3.79 22.66 7.83
CA ASN A 264 -4.22 23.13 6.52
C ASN A 264 -3.67 22.23 5.41
N LEU A 265 -2.39 21.84 5.51
CA LEU A 265 -1.75 20.96 4.53
C LEU A 265 -2.44 19.60 4.43
N LEU A 266 -2.72 18.94 5.56
CA LEU A 266 -3.35 17.62 5.56
C LEU A 266 -4.81 17.69 5.10
N ARG A 267 -5.55 18.74 5.46
CA ARG A 267 -6.93 18.95 5.00
C ARG A 267 -6.99 19.17 3.49
N GLU A 268 -6.10 20.00 2.95
CA GLU A 268 -6.04 20.28 1.52
C GLU A 268 -5.56 19.04 0.74
N LEU A 269 -4.58 18.30 1.27
CA LEU A 269 -4.12 17.04 0.69
C LEU A 269 -5.23 15.99 0.68
N LEU A 270 -5.99 15.82 1.78
CA LEU A 270 -7.16 14.94 1.82
C LEU A 270 -8.21 15.37 0.80
N SER A 271 -8.47 16.67 0.65
CA SER A 271 -9.38 17.20 -0.37
C SER A 271 -8.93 16.84 -1.79
N CYS A 272 -7.63 16.98 -2.09
CA CYS A 272 -7.06 16.58 -3.38
C CYS A 272 -7.27 15.08 -3.65
N TYR A 273 -7.11 14.23 -2.64
CA TYR A 273 -7.37 12.79 -2.76
C TYR A 273 -8.84 12.45 -2.99
N VAL A 274 -9.73 13.10 -2.23
CA VAL A 274 -11.18 12.93 -2.45
C VAL A 274 -11.55 13.39 -3.87
N GLN A 275 -10.96 14.47 -4.38
CA GLN A 275 -11.17 14.93 -5.76
C GLN A 275 -10.72 13.88 -6.78
N GLN A 276 -9.54 13.28 -6.62
CA GLN A 276 -9.05 12.22 -7.50
C GLN A 276 -10.06 11.07 -7.64
N ILE A 277 -10.63 10.64 -6.51
CA ILE A 277 -11.61 9.57 -6.45
C ILE A 277 -12.96 9.99 -7.05
N THR A 278 -13.47 11.14 -6.64
CA THR A 278 -14.87 11.54 -6.88
C THR A 278 -15.08 12.32 -8.17
N SER A 279 -14.02 12.94 -8.69
CA SER A 279 -14.07 13.77 -9.91
C SER A 279 -13.33 13.14 -11.08
N PHE A 280 -12.15 12.55 -10.85
CA PHE A 280 -11.33 12.02 -11.95
C PHE A 280 -11.56 10.54 -12.21
N GLY A 281 -11.88 9.77 -11.17
CA GLY A 281 -11.90 8.31 -11.26
C GLY A 281 -10.49 7.71 -11.43
N ILE A 282 -9.44 8.52 -11.28
CA ILE A 282 -8.04 8.10 -11.30
C ILE A 282 -7.42 8.67 -10.04
N TYR A 283 -6.90 7.80 -9.18
CA TYR A 283 -6.40 8.19 -7.87
C TYR A 283 -5.09 7.50 -7.53
N HIS A 284 -4.28 8.19 -6.74
CA HIS A 284 -3.07 7.62 -6.18
C HIS A 284 -3.45 6.62 -5.08
N ALA A 285 -3.10 5.35 -5.28
CA ALA A 285 -3.60 4.29 -4.40
C ALA A 285 -2.71 4.08 -3.18
N ASP A 286 -1.48 4.60 -3.13
CA ASP A 286 -0.54 4.36 -2.03
C ASP A 286 -0.28 5.63 -1.17
N PRO A 287 -1.17 5.95 -0.21
CA PRO A 287 -1.12 7.19 0.58
C PRO A 287 0.05 7.22 1.60
N HIS A 288 1.04 6.32 1.49
CA HIS A 288 2.13 6.25 2.44
C HIS A 288 2.86 7.60 2.54
N PRO A 289 3.07 8.16 3.75
CA PRO A 289 3.66 9.50 3.91
C PRO A 289 5.06 9.65 3.27
N GLY A 290 5.79 8.55 3.12
CA GLY A 290 7.09 8.51 2.45
C GLY A 290 7.04 8.82 0.96
N ASN A 291 5.87 8.73 0.32
CA ASN A 291 5.68 9.03 -1.10
C ASN A 291 5.48 10.53 -1.37
N PHE A 292 5.50 11.38 -0.33
CA PHE A 292 5.27 12.81 -0.44
C PHE A 292 6.45 13.63 0.07
N LEU A 293 6.84 14.63 -0.71
CA LEU A 293 7.76 15.68 -0.29
C LEU A 293 7.06 17.03 -0.28
N VAL A 294 7.19 17.76 0.82
CA VAL A 294 6.79 19.16 0.89
C VAL A 294 7.94 20.02 0.36
N MET A 295 7.68 20.69 -0.75
CA MET A 295 8.60 21.59 -1.44
C MET A 295 8.73 22.93 -0.69
N GLN A 296 9.80 23.68 -0.98
CA GLN A 296 10.05 24.98 -0.32
C GLN A 296 8.96 26.03 -0.58
N ASP A 297 8.25 25.91 -1.71
CA ASP A 297 7.14 26.78 -2.09
C ASP A 297 5.80 26.34 -1.47
N GLY A 298 5.79 25.29 -0.64
CA GLY A 298 4.61 24.77 0.05
C GLY A 298 3.83 23.70 -0.71
N ARG A 299 4.19 23.41 -1.98
CA ARG A 299 3.55 22.34 -2.76
C ARG A 299 3.98 20.96 -2.26
N VAL A 300 3.17 19.95 -2.54
CA VAL A 300 3.40 18.54 -2.21
C VAL A 300 3.70 17.76 -3.48
N ALA A 301 4.96 17.34 -3.62
CA ALA A 301 5.36 16.45 -4.69
C ALA A 301 5.02 15.00 -4.37
N VAL A 302 4.39 14.31 -5.32
CA VAL A 302 4.12 12.87 -5.27
C VAL A 302 5.25 12.14 -6.00
N LEU A 303 5.85 11.10 -5.39
CA LEU A 303 7.08 10.47 -5.91
C LEU A 303 6.89 9.08 -6.52
N ASP A 304 6.02 8.26 -5.95
CA ASP A 304 5.83 6.86 -6.36
C ASP A 304 4.54 6.74 -7.17
N TYR A 305 4.59 6.18 -8.37
CA TYR A 305 3.41 5.99 -9.23
C TYR A 305 3.12 4.52 -9.52
N GLY A 306 3.73 3.61 -8.75
CA GLY A 306 3.56 2.17 -8.90
C GLY A 306 2.12 1.70 -8.64
N ALA A 307 1.35 2.46 -7.86
CA ALA A 307 -0.03 2.17 -7.53
C ALA A 307 -0.97 3.34 -7.88
N ILE A 308 -1.56 3.30 -9.07
CA ILE A 308 -2.69 4.15 -9.46
C ILE A 308 -3.94 3.27 -9.59
N GLY A 309 -5.02 3.70 -8.94
CA GLY A 309 -6.34 3.10 -9.08
C GLY A 309 -7.16 3.79 -10.16
N GLU A 310 -7.92 3.01 -10.92
CA GLU A 310 -8.85 3.49 -11.94
C GLU A 310 -10.25 3.00 -11.62
N LEU A 311 -11.22 3.91 -11.70
CA LEU A 311 -12.64 3.67 -11.48
C LEU A 311 -13.39 3.86 -12.78
N THR A 312 -14.40 3.04 -13.00
CA THR A 312 -15.39 3.30 -14.04
C THR A 312 -16.19 4.57 -13.71
N PRO A 313 -16.78 5.26 -14.72
CA PRO A 313 -17.61 6.43 -14.47
C PRO A 313 -18.78 6.19 -13.49
N ASP A 314 -19.33 4.98 -13.46
CA ASP A 314 -20.38 4.61 -12.52
C ASP A 314 -19.84 4.38 -11.12
N GLU A 315 -18.68 3.71 -10.96
CA GLU A 315 -18.00 3.61 -9.66
C GLU A 315 -17.67 5.00 -9.10
N THR A 316 -17.07 5.89 -9.89
CA THR A 316 -16.78 7.27 -9.50
C THR A 316 -18.03 7.98 -8.98
N ARG A 317 -19.15 7.90 -9.71
CA ARG A 317 -20.41 8.55 -9.31
C ARG A 317 -20.98 7.94 -8.02
N HIS A 318 -21.03 6.61 -7.93
CA HIS A 318 -21.58 5.93 -6.76
C HIS A 318 -20.71 6.13 -5.51
N TYR A 319 -19.38 6.11 -5.65
CA TYR A 319 -18.46 6.37 -4.54
C TYR A 319 -18.52 7.82 -4.09
N ALA A 320 -18.59 8.78 -5.02
CA ALA A 320 -18.78 10.19 -4.68
C ALA A 320 -20.05 10.41 -3.87
N THR A 321 -21.17 9.85 -4.33
CA THR A 321 -22.47 9.96 -3.63
C THR A 321 -22.39 9.33 -2.25
N LEU A 322 -21.85 8.11 -2.16
CA LEU A 322 -21.72 7.38 -0.90
C LEU A 322 -20.86 8.16 0.11
N LEU A 323 -19.68 8.63 -0.29
CA LEU A 323 -18.79 9.41 0.59
C LEU A 323 -19.42 10.72 1.05
N GLN A 324 -20.09 11.45 0.17
CA GLN A 324 -20.76 12.70 0.54
C GLN A 324 -21.87 12.48 1.57
N VAL A 325 -22.61 11.36 1.48
CA VAL A 325 -23.63 10.99 2.46
C VAL A 325 -22.99 10.53 3.78
N LEU A 326 -21.98 9.65 3.71
CA LEU A 326 -21.26 9.17 4.90
C LEU A 326 -20.63 10.32 5.69
N PHE A 327 -20.10 11.33 4.99
CA PHE A 327 -19.47 12.50 5.59
C PHE A 327 -20.47 13.61 5.95
N GLY A 328 -21.78 13.35 5.84
CA GLY A 328 -22.83 14.30 6.20
C GLY A 328 -22.87 15.58 5.37
N ARG A 329 -22.23 15.58 4.19
CA ARG A 329 -22.18 16.74 3.28
C ARG A 329 -23.46 16.93 2.48
N ILE A 330 -24.15 15.83 2.18
CA ILE A 330 -25.47 15.83 1.54
C ILE A 330 -26.43 14.88 2.27
N GLN A 331 -27.72 15.19 2.19
CA GLN A 331 -28.76 14.22 2.50
C GLN A 331 -29.17 13.51 1.20
N SER A 332 -29.30 12.18 1.27
CA SER A 332 -29.76 11.36 0.14
C SER A 332 -31.20 10.94 0.38
N ASP A 333 -32.05 11.10 -0.64
CA ASP A 333 -33.42 10.56 -0.65
C ASP A 333 -33.44 9.03 -0.69
N GLN A 334 -32.32 8.41 -1.09
CA GLN A 334 -32.15 6.97 -1.11
C GLN A 334 -31.59 6.46 0.22
N PRO A 335 -32.09 5.33 0.75
CA PRO A 335 -31.51 4.68 1.92
C PRO A 335 -30.03 4.36 1.70
N LEU A 336 -29.22 4.53 2.74
CA LEU A 336 -27.77 4.32 2.68
C LEU A 336 -27.39 2.88 2.25
N GLY A 337 -28.22 1.89 2.57
CA GLY A 337 -28.02 0.52 2.08
C GLY A 337 -28.12 0.36 0.56
N GLU A 338 -28.97 1.15 -0.11
CA GLU A 338 -29.06 1.16 -1.57
C GLU A 338 -27.82 1.82 -2.20
N LEU A 339 -27.24 2.81 -1.53
CA LEU A 339 -25.98 3.42 -1.97
C LEU A 339 -24.81 2.43 -1.91
N PHE A 340 -24.71 1.64 -0.83
CA PHE A 340 -23.73 0.54 -0.75
C PHE A 340 -23.94 -0.49 -1.87
N ARG A 341 -25.19 -0.88 -2.17
CA ARG A 341 -25.49 -1.81 -3.25
C ARG A 341 -25.05 -1.26 -4.62
N LYS A 342 -25.36 0.01 -4.91
CA LYS A 342 -24.94 0.67 -6.16
C LYS A 342 -23.42 0.84 -6.27
N ALA A 343 -22.76 1.04 -5.13
CA ALA A 343 -21.30 1.04 -5.03
C ALA A 343 -20.69 -0.37 -5.20
N GLY A 344 -21.48 -1.42 -5.40
CA GLY A 344 -20.99 -2.77 -5.70
C GLY A 344 -20.72 -3.64 -4.49
N PHE A 345 -21.14 -3.22 -3.30
CA PHE A 345 -21.05 -4.05 -2.10
C PHE A 345 -22.04 -5.20 -2.19
N VAL A 346 -21.63 -6.39 -1.73
CA VAL A 346 -22.46 -7.61 -1.77
C VAL A 346 -22.60 -8.18 -0.37
N ALA A 347 -23.84 -8.38 0.06
CA ALA A 347 -24.19 -9.01 1.34
C ALA A 347 -25.16 -10.18 1.10
N LYS A 348 -25.29 -11.06 2.11
CA LYS A 348 -26.22 -12.21 2.04
C LYS A 348 -27.68 -11.81 2.05
N ASP A 349 -28.01 -10.72 2.73
CA ASP A 349 -29.35 -10.15 2.81
C ASP A 349 -29.28 -8.62 2.85
N GLN A 350 -30.43 -7.99 2.61
CA GLN A 350 -30.54 -6.52 2.53
C GLN A 350 -30.50 -5.85 3.92
N GLY A 351 -30.88 -6.57 4.98
CA GLY A 351 -30.86 -6.08 6.36
C GLY A 351 -29.45 -5.83 6.90
N VAL A 352 -28.45 -6.55 6.39
CA VAL A 352 -27.03 -6.29 6.69
C VAL A 352 -26.63 -4.85 6.37
N PHE A 353 -27.07 -4.29 5.24
CA PHE A 353 -26.74 -2.92 4.88
C PHE A 353 -27.51 -1.89 5.73
N GLU A 354 -28.72 -2.23 6.17
CA GLU A 354 -29.51 -1.41 7.08
C GLU A 354 -28.85 -1.35 8.47
N GLU A 355 -28.34 -2.47 8.98
CA GLU A 355 -27.60 -2.52 10.25
C GLU A 355 -26.32 -1.66 10.20
N VAL A 356 -25.57 -1.71 9.09
CA VAL A 356 -24.40 -0.84 8.90
C VAL A 356 -24.82 0.62 8.80
N ALA A 357 -25.92 0.92 8.09
CA ALA A 357 -26.42 2.27 7.95
C ALA A 357 -26.88 2.89 9.27
N GLU A 358 -27.60 2.12 10.11
CA GLU A 358 -28.01 2.56 11.45
C GLU A 358 -26.80 2.86 12.34
N LEU A 359 -25.77 2.02 12.28
CA LEU A 359 -24.53 2.26 13.01
C LEU A 359 -23.86 3.55 12.53
N VAL A 360 -23.73 3.76 11.23
CA VAL A 360 -23.14 4.97 10.65
C VAL A 360 -23.90 6.21 11.09
N LEU A 361 -25.23 6.21 10.99
CA LEU A 361 -26.08 7.33 11.40
C LEU A 361 -25.94 7.62 12.90
N LYS A 362 -25.89 6.58 13.73
CA LYS A 362 -25.70 6.72 15.18
C LYS A 362 -24.33 7.29 15.54
N GLU A 363 -23.26 6.88 14.86
CA GLU A 363 -21.93 7.43 15.10
C GLU A 363 -21.78 8.87 14.56
N ASN A 364 -22.47 9.20 13.47
CA ASN A 364 -22.54 10.57 12.94
C ASN A 364 -23.25 11.51 13.94
N LEU A 365 -24.33 11.05 14.58
CA LEU A 365 -24.99 11.79 15.68
C LEU A 365 -24.08 12.03 16.90
N ARG A 366 -23.08 11.16 17.10
CA ARG A 366 -22.07 11.30 18.17
C ARG A 366 -20.92 12.23 17.81
N ARG A 367 -20.96 12.85 16.61
CA ARG A 367 -19.92 13.75 16.08
C ARG A 367 -18.55 13.08 15.98
N HIS A 368 -18.51 11.79 15.63
CA HIS A 368 -17.26 11.16 15.22
C HIS A 368 -16.77 11.76 13.91
N GLU A 369 -15.46 11.74 13.70
CA GLU A 369 -14.85 12.19 12.46
C GLU A 369 -15.31 11.30 11.29
N ALA A 370 -15.43 11.90 10.10
CA ALA A 370 -15.80 11.20 8.87
C ALA A 370 -14.96 9.95 8.60
N THR A 371 -13.66 10.02 8.90
CA THR A 371 -12.70 8.91 8.77
C THR A 371 -12.97 7.80 9.79
N ASP A 372 -13.44 8.14 10.99
CA ASP A 372 -13.83 7.15 12.00
C ASP A 372 -15.10 6.41 11.63
N ILE A 373 -16.09 7.15 11.14
CA ILE A 373 -17.35 6.57 10.68
C ILE A 373 -17.07 5.55 9.58
N LEU A 374 -16.19 5.89 8.62
CA LEU A 374 -15.78 4.96 7.57
C LEU A 374 -15.07 3.73 8.14
N GLY A 375 -14.14 3.90 9.09
CA GLY A 375 -13.44 2.79 9.74
C GLY A 375 -14.38 1.84 10.46
N ILE A 376 -15.31 2.37 11.26
CA ILE A 376 -16.30 1.59 12.01
C ILE A 376 -17.26 0.88 11.04
N ALA A 377 -17.69 1.53 9.96
CA ALA A 377 -18.54 0.92 8.94
C ALA A 377 -17.85 -0.29 8.30
N LEU A 378 -16.57 -0.17 7.93
CA LEU A 378 -15.79 -1.25 7.34
C LEU A 378 -15.58 -2.41 8.32
N ASP A 379 -15.28 -2.11 9.58
CA ASP A 379 -15.16 -3.12 10.63
C ASP A 379 -16.48 -3.90 10.81
N LYS A 380 -17.61 -3.19 10.83
CA LYS A 380 -18.94 -3.80 10.95
C LYS A 380 -19.28 -4.65 9.72
N MET A 381 -18.95 -4.17 8.52
CA MET A 381 -19.11 -4.92 7.27
C MET A 381 -18.31 -6.21 7.27
N ARG A 382 -17.08 -6.19 7.80
CA ARG A 382 -16.24 -7.38 7.96
C ARG A 382 -16.90 -8.40 8.90
N ASP A 383 -17.41 -7.95 10.05
CA ASP A 383 -18.10 -8.82 11.01
C ASP A 383 -19.34 -9.48 10.40
N LEU A 384 -20.06 -8.73 9.54
CA LEU A 384 -21.24 -9.20 8.81
C LEU A 384 -20.92 -9.94 7.50
N LYS A 385 -19.63 -10.13 7.18
CA LYS A 385 -19.15 -10.84 5.96
C LYS A 385 -19.66 -10.21 4.66
N VAL A 386 -19.75 -8.89 4.62
CA VAL A 386 -20.02 -8.13 3.39
C VAL A 386 -18.79 -8.21 2.50
N THR A 387 -18.99 -8.54 1.23
CA THR A 387 -17.95 -8.42 0.20
C THR A 387 -17.87 -6.96 -0.24
N ILE A 388 -16.71 -6.36 -0.03
CA ILE A 388 -16.42 -4.96 -0.36
C ILE A 388 -15.62 -4.95 -1.68
N PRO A 389 -15.95 -4.06 -2.64
CA PRO A 389 -15.16 -3.92 -3.85
C PRO A 389 -13.70 -3.54 -3.56
N ASP A 390 -12.75 -4.16 -4.26
CA ASP A 390 -11.31 -3.88 -4.10
C ASP A 390 -10.98 -2.39 -4.35
N SER A 391 -11.66 -1.76 -5.31
CA SER A 391 -11.54 -0.33 -5.61
C SER A 391 -11.98 0.54 -4.42
N PHE A 392 -13.08 0.16 -3.73
CA PHE A 392 -13.51 0.85 -2.52
C PHE A 392 -12.56 0.61 -1.33
N VAL A 393 -12.01 -0.61 -1.17
CA VAL A 393 -11.01 -0.89 -0.13
C VAL A 393 -9.78 0.00 -0.32
N SER A 394 -9.26 0.08 -1.55
CA SER A 394 -8.12 0.93 -1.87
C SER A 394 -8.39 2.41 -1.63
N LEU A 395 -9.60 2.88 -1.93
CA LEU A 395 -10.06 4.23 -1.65
C LEU A 395 -10.14 4.48 -0.13
N ALA A 396 -10.80 3.59 0.61
CA ALA A 396 -10.99 3.74 2.03
C ALA A 396 -9.65 3.78 2.77
N ARG A 397 -8.67 2.99 2.32
CA ARG A 397 -7.29 3.05 2.82
C ARG A 397 -6.72 4.46 2.74
N VAL A 398 -6.81 5.12 1.59
CA VAL A 398 -6.33 6.50 1.40
C VAL A 398 -6.94 7.43 2.45
N VAL A 399 -8.27 7.41 2.55
CA VAL A 399 -9.01 8.26 3.48
C VAL A 399 -8.62 7.97 4.94
N LEU A 400 -8.51 6.69 5.31
CA LEU A 400 -8.14 6.27 6.66
C LEU A 400 -6.68 6.60 7.01
N THR A 401 -5.73 6.48 6.07
CA THR A 401 -4.33 6.85 6.28
C THR A 401 -4.20 8.35 6.58
N PHE A 402 -4.84 9.21 5.78
CA PHE A 402 -4.84 10.65 6.05
C PHE A 402 -5.60 11.00 7.34
N GLY A 403 -6.72 10.33 7.62
CA GLY A 403 -7.42 10.45 8.91
C GLY A 403 -6.54 10.07 10.10
N GLY A 404 -5.76 8.99 9.97
CA GLY A 404 -4.79 8.56 10.96
C GLY A 404 -3.72 9.63 11.22
N LEU A 405 -3.16 10.22 10.16
CA LEU A 405 -2.21 11.32 10.29
C LEU A 405 -2.82 12.52 11.01
N LEU A 406 -4.01 12.96 10.61
CA LEU A 406 -4.72 14.08 11.25
C LEU A 406 -4.85 13.84 12.77
N LYS A 407 -5.20 12.62 13.18
CA LYS A 407 -5.25 12.22 14.59
C LYS A 407 -3.90 12.21 15.28
N THR A 408 -2.87 11.64 14.66
CA THR A 408 -1.51 11.62 15.20
C THR A 408 -1.03 13.03 15.53
N TYR A 409 -1.37 13.99 14.69
CA TYR A 409 -1.00 15.40 14.87
C TYR A 409 -2.06 16.24 15.62
N LYS A 410 -3.12 15.61 16.16
CA LYS A 410 -4.20 16.23 16.93
C LYS A 410 -4.92 17.37 16.21
N ILE A 411 -5.11 17.20 14.90
CA ILE A 411 -5.78 18.14 14.03
C ILE A 411 -7.26 17.78 13.99
N ALA A 412 -8.14 18.74 14.27
CA ALA A 412 -9.58 18.55 14.07
C ALA A 412 -9.89 18.50 12.57
N VAL A 413 -10.85 17.68 12.14
CA VAL A 413 -11.26 17.55 10.73
C VAL A 413 -12.75 17.80 10.60
N ASP A 414 -13.12 19.03 10.24
CA ASP A 414 -14.50 19.43 9.89
C ASP A 414 -14.93 19.03 8.46
#